data_AF-A0A951MRD5-F1
#
_entry.id   AF-A0A951MRD5-F1
#
_cell.length_a   1.000
_cell.length_b   1.000
_cell.length_c   1.000
_cell.angle_alpha   90.00
_cell.angle_beta   90.00
_cell.angle_gamma   90.00
#
_symmetry.space_group_name_H-M   'P 1'
#
loop_
_entity.id
_entity.type
_entity.pdbx_description
1 polymer ?
#
loop_
_entity_poly.entity_id
_entity_poly.type
_entity_poly.pdbx_seq_one_letter_code
_entity_poly.pdbx_strand_id
1 'polypeptide(L)' 'DVRIFLFADGVRMVEAKAETTFDITELSAGFAERNTPVAACISCLDKRGLTDAVLPTNAQRATLKEAVEWTSWADKVLVY' A
#
# COMPACT_ATOMS: atom_id res chain seq x y z
N ASP A 1 -6.05 0.76 -15.52
CA ASP A 1 -5.52 0.01 -14.37
C ASP A 1 -5.69 0.79 -13.09
N VAL A 2 -5.52 0.15 -11.94
CA VAL A 2 -5.56 0.79 -10.62
C VAL A 2 -4.23 0.56 -9.93
N ARG A 3 -3.76 1.54 -9.17
CA ARG A 3 -2.58 1.42 -8.31
C ARG A 3 -2.90 2.03 -6.96
N ILE A 4 -2.35 1.46 -5.89
CA ILE A 4 -2.64 1.87 -4.51
C ILE A 4 -1.35 2.36 -3.86
N PHE A 5 -1.33 3.62 -3.43
CA PHE A 5 -0.20 4.20 -2.71
C PHE A 5 -0.57 4.45 -1.24
N LEU A 6 0.17 3.82 -0.33
CA LEU A 6 -0.02 3.94 1.11
C LEU A 6 0.85 5.07 1.65
N PHE A 7 0.21 6.05 2.30
CA PHE A 7 0.85 7.23 2.83
C PHE A 7 0.46 7.49 4.29
N ALA A 8 1.28 8.24 5.02
CA ALA A 8 1.07 8.56 6.43
C ALA A 8 0.75 7.31 7.28
N ASP A 9 -0.34 7.31 8.06
CA ASP A 9 -0.75 6.14 8.87
C ASP A 9 -1.34 5.00 8.03
N GLY A 10 -1.73 5.25 6.78
CA GLY A 10 -2.21 4.24 5.85
C GLY A 10 -1.18 3.16 5.54
N VAL A 11 0.11 3.39 5.79
CA VAL A 11 1.14 2.34 5.66
C VAL A 11 0.98 1.20 6.67
N ARG A 12 0.20 1.38 7.75
CA ARG A 12 -0.10 0.28 8.69
C ARG A 12 -1.02 -0.79 8.09
N MET A 13 -1.67 -0.50 6.97
CA MET A 13 -2.49 -1.49 6.26
C MET A 13 -1.66 -2.68 5.72
N VAL A 14 -0.32 -2.59 5.75
CA VAL A 14 0.57 -3.71 5.43
C VAL A 14 0.64 -4.73 6.57
N GLU A 15 0.38 -4.34 7.82
CA GLU A 15 0.45 -5.22 8.98
C GLU A 15 -0.69 -6.26 8.92
N ALA A 16 -0.41 -7.43 8.36
CA ALA A 16 -1.35 -8.55 8.33
C ALA A 16 -1.76 -8.95 9.76
N LYS A 17 -3.03 -8.75 10.13
CA LYS A 17 -3.58 -9.23 11.40
C LYS A 17 -4.94 -9.87 11.19
N ALA A 18 -4.91 -11.21 11.13
CA ALA A 18 -6.03 -12.11 10.84
C ALA A 18 -7.12 -12.20 11.95
N GLU A 19 -7.27 -11.18 12.81
CA GLU A 19 -8.16 -11.27 13.99
C GLU A 19 -9.27 -10.20 14.03
N THR A 20 -9.51 -9.49 12.92
CA THR A 20 -10.62 -8.54 12.84
C THR A 20 -11.66 -9.03 11.84
N THR A 21 -12.95 -8.77 12.10
CA THR A 21 -14.08 -9.11 11.22
C THR A 21 -14.03 -8.44 9.82
N PHE A 22 -13.00 -7.63 9.56
CA PHE A 22 -12.73 -6.99 8.28
C PHE A 22 -11.22 -6.95 8.06
N ASP A 23 -10.69 -7.98 7.40
CA ASP A 23 -9.27 -8.09 7.17
C ASP A 23 -8.85 -7.16 6.01
N ILE A 24 -8.13 -6.09 6.33
CA ILE A 24 -7.57 -5.20 5.30
C ILE A 24 -6.57 -5.92 4.39
N THR A 25 -6.02 -7.02 4.88
CA THR A 25 -5.21 -7.96 4.09
C THR A 25 -6.06 -8.80 3.13
N GLU A 26 -7.33 -9.11 3.42
CA GLU A 26 -8.25 -9.71 2.43
C GLU A 26 -8.62 -8.73 1.31
N LEU A 27 -8.81 -7.45 1.65
CA LEU A 27 -8.89 -6.37 0.65
C LEU A 27 -7.62 -6.34 -0.22
N SER A 28 -6.45 -6.41 0.42
CA SER A 28 -5.16 -6.49 -0.27
C SER A 28 -5.02 -7.76 -1.11
N ALA A 29 -5.62 -8.88 -0.69
CA ALA A 29 -5.64 -10.16 -1.41
C ALA A 29 -6.51 -10.07 -2.66
N GLY A 30 -7.69 -9.43 -2.58
CA GLY A 30 -8.51 -9.12 -3.75
C GLY A 30 -7.78 -8.20 -4.75
N PHE A 31 -6.87 -7.34 -4.27
CA PHE A 31 -5.97 -6.58 -5.14
C PHE A 31 -4.80 -7.42 -5.68
N ALA A 32 -4.27 -8.35 -4.88
CA ALA A 32 -3.23 -9.28 -5.29
C ALA A 32 -3.69 -10.24 -6.39
N GLU A 33 -4.91 -10.79 -6.28
CA GLU A 33 -5.54 -11.63 -7.33
C GLU A 33 -5.67 -10.89 -8.67
N ARG A 34 -5.83 -9.56 -8.62
CA ARG A 34 -5.90 -8.69 -9.78
C ARG A 34 -4.54 -8.11 -10.20
N ASN A 35 -3.44 -8.56 -9.59
CA ASN A 35 -2.08 -8.03 -9.79
C ASN A 35 -2.02 -6.49 -9.67
N THR A 36 -2.84 -5.91 -8.79
CA THR A 36 -2.88 -4.46 -8.58
C THR A 36 -1.63 -4.04 -7.81
N PRO A 37 -0.79 -3.13 -8.35
CA PRO A 37 0.41 -2.67 -7.67
C PRO A 37 0.06 -1.91 -6.38
N VAL A 38 0.67 -2.32 -5.27
CA VAL A 38 0.60 -1.61 -3.99
C VAL A 38 1.99 -1.07 -3.65
N ALA A 39 2.07 0.22 -3.33
CA ALA A 39 3.30 0.89 -2.93
C ALA A 39 3.11 1.52 -1.55
N ALA A 40 4.11 1.44 -0.68
CA ALA A 40 4.07 2.03 0.66
C ALA A 40 5.23 3.01 0.86
N CYS A 41 4.91 4.20 1.36
CA CYS A 41 5.88 5.27 1.53
C CYS A 41 7.00 4.87 2.52
N ILE A 42 8.24 4.82 2.02
CA ILE A 42 9.45 4.42 2.79
C ILE A 42 9.56 5.19 4.10
N SER A 43 9.54 6.52 4.05
CA SER A 43 9.72 7.35 5.25
C SER A 43 8.58 7.22 6.25
N CYS A 44 7.38 6.83 5.80
CA CYS A 44 6.24 6.57 6.68
C CYS A 44 6.35 5.21 7.37
N LEU A 45 6.83 4.19 6.66
CA LEU A 45 7.14 2.86 7.21
C LEU A 45 8.25 2.96 8.25
N ASP A 46 9.36 3.62 7.91
CA ASP A 46 10.53 3.73 8.78
C ASP A 46 10.21 4.47 10.09
N LYS A 47 9.44 5.57 10.01
CA LYS A 47 8.96 6.29 11.20
C LYS A 47 8.06 5.44 12.11
N ARG A 48 7.43 4.40 11.57
CA ARG A 48 6.57 3.48 12.30
C ARG A 48 7.27 2.17 12.69
N GLY A 49 8.54 2.01 12.32
CA GLY A 49 9.30 0.79 12.58
C GLY A 49 8.81 -0.43 11.78
N LEU A 50 8.10 -0.22 10.67
CA LEU A 50 7.59 -1.30 9.83
C LEU A 50 8.68 -1.73 8.83
N THR A 51 9.04 -3.01 8.85
CA THR A 51 10.09 -3.59 8.00
C THR A 51 9.50 -4.29 6.78
N ASP A 52 10.34 -4.74 5.84
CA ASP A 52 9.86 -5.52 4.69
C ASP A 52 9.20 -6.84 5.08
N ALA A 53 9.51 -7.37 6.26
CA ALA A 53 8.95 -8.62 6.75
C ALA A 53 7.43 -8.56 6.98
N VAL A 54 6.86 -7.36 7.12
CA VAL A 54 5.42 -7.17 7.28
C VAL A 54 4.73 -6.76 5.97
N LEU A 55 5.44 -6.65 4.85
CA LEU A 55 4.81 -6.29 3.57
C LEU A 55 4.10 -7.50 2.93
N PRO A 56 2.86 -7.33 2.44
CA PRO A 56 2.23 -8.30 1.55
C PRO A 56 3.04 -8.54 0.28
N THR A 57 2.90 -9.70 -0.36
CA THR A 57 3.68 -10.08 -1.55
C THR A 57 3.53 -9.13 -2.74
N ASN A 58 2.39 -8.45 -2.87
CA ASN A 58 2.12 -7.46 -3.93
C ASN A 58 2.43 -6.01 -3.52
N ALA A 59 2.98 -5.81 -2.31
CA ALA A 59 3.34 -4.50 -1.80
C ALA A 59 4.85 -4.28 -1.85
N GLN A 60 5.25 -3.09 -2.28
CA GLN A 60 6.65 -2.68 -2.29
C GLN A 60 6.86 -1.35 -1.56
N ARG A 61 8.07 -1.16 -1.02
CA ARG A 61 8.52 0.14 -0.56
C ARG A 61 8.66 1.10 -1.74
N ALA A 62 8.17 2.34 -1.59
CA ALA A 62 8.25 3.35 -2.62
C ALA A 62 8.52 4.75 -2.06
N THR A 63 9.07 5.59 -2.91
CA THR A 63 9.35 7.00 -2.66
C THR A 63 8.12 7.88 -2.96
N LEU A 64 8.12 9.11 -2.44
CA LEU A 64 7.12 10.11 -2.86
C LEU A 64 7.24 10.49 -4.34
N LYS A 65 8.42 10.32 -4.95
CA LYS A 65 8.60 10.55 -6.38
C LYS A 65 7.77 9.57 -7.20
N GLU A 66 7.78 8.29 -6.84
CA GLU A 66 6.92 7.28 -7.48
C GLU A 66 5.44 7.58 -7.31
N ALA A 67 5.02 8.14 -6.16
CA ALA A 67 3.64 8.60 -5.98
C ALA A 67 3.25 9.69 -6.99
N VAL A 68 4.16 10.64 -7.27
CA VAL A 68 3.96 11.70 -8.27
C VAL A 68 3.88 11.11 -9.67
N GLU A 69 4.73 10.13 -9.99
CA GLU A 69 4.69 9.43 -11.28
C GLU A 69 3.35 8.71 -11.49
N TRP A 70 2.83 8.04 -10.45
CA TRP A 70 1.52 7.38 -10.51
C TRP A 70 0.37 8.36 -10.62
N THR A 71 0.44 9.48 -9.91
CA THR A 71 -0.54 10.57 -10.00
C THR A 71 -0.56 11.17 -11.39
N SER A 72 0.60 11.35 -12.03
CA SER A 72 0.73 11.90 -13.38
C SER A 72 0.24 10.93 -14.46
N TRP A 73 0.38 9.64 -14.22
CA TRP A 73 -0.10 8.59 -15.12
C TRP A 73 -1.63 8.41 -15.06
N ALA A 74 -2.26 8.69 -13.92
CA ALA A 74 -3.66 8.35 -13.70
C ALA A 74 -4.63 9.39 -14.28
N ASP A 75 -5.71 8.92 -14.91
CA ASP A 75 -6.82 9.79 -15.34
C ASP A 75 -7.57 10.41 -14.15
N LYS A 76 -7.57 9.72 -13.00
CA LYS A 76 -8.23 10.14 -11.77
C LYS A 76 -7.43 9.71 -10.55
N VAL A 77 -7.47 10.55 -9.51
CA VAL A 77 -6.81 10.30 -8.22
C VAL A 77 -7.85 10.41 -7.12
N LEU A 78 -7.94 9.37 -6.29
CA LEU A 78 -8.83 9.28 -5.14
C LEU A 78 -7.97 9.23 -3.88
N VAL A 79 -8.28 10.06 -2.89
CA VAL A 79 -7.57 10.12 -1.60
C VAL A 79 -8.58 9.83 -0.49
N TYR A 80 -8.18 8.97 0.45
CA TYR A 80 -8.97 8.49 1.58
C TYR A 80 -8.24 8.76 2.89
#